data_AF-R1EAV9-F1
#
_entry.id   AF-R1EAV9-F1
#
_cell.length_a   1.000
_cell.length_b   1.000
_cell.length_c   1.000
_cell.angle_alpha   90.00
_cell.angle_beta   90.00
_cell.angle_gamma   90.00
#
_symmetry.space_group_name_H-M   'P 1'
#
loop_
_entity.id
_entity.type
_entity.pdbx_description
1 polymer ?
#
loop_
_entity_poly.entity_id
_entity_poly.type
_entity_poly.pdbx_seq_one_letter_code
_entity_poly.pdbx_strand_id
1 'polypeptide(L)'
;MSSNVGSKNIYEDGDQKNAPADQVNDAERFKEGKPNSHLALDSKDSRTIANKLAREEQREEQSGPEDIEAIQYEQDATLPAKSHGNKPSRGAVIDQQLREEDEQALKDKGSWGPTQ
;
A
#
# COMPACT_ATOMS: atom_id res chain seq x y z
N MET A 1 47.12 -25.84 31.39
CA MET A 1 47.93 -24.60 31.48
C MET A 1 46.99 -23.43 31.23
N SER A 2 46.76 -22.57 32.22
CA SER A 2 45.93 -21.36 32.09
C SER A 2 46.85 -20.17 31.80
N SER A 3 46.52 -19.35 30.80
CA SER A 3 47.32 -18.17 30.45
C SER A 3 47.02 -17.00 31.42
N ASN A 4 47.88 -15.98 31.44
CA ASN A 4 47.73 -14.77 32.28
C ASN A 4 46.43 -13.98 32.01
N VAL A 5 45.70 -14.32 30.94
CA VAL A 5 44.44 -13.69 30.54
C VAL A 5 43.24 -14.66 30.61
N GLY A 6 43.41 -15.83 31.25
CA GLY A 6 42.33 -16.79 31.48
C GLY A 6 42.25 -17.95 30.48
N SER A 7 41.17 -18.73 30.60
CA SER A 7 40.87 -19.92 29.81
C SER A 7 40.29 -19.57 28.44
N LYS A 8 40.72 -20.30 27.39
CA LYS A 8 40.39 -20.04 25.98
C LYS A 8 38.88 -19.97 25.69
N ASN A 9 38.07 -20.69 26.46
CA ASN A 9 36.61 -20.74 26.35
C ASN A 9 35.92 -19.39 26.60
N ILE A 10 36.60 -18.44 27.24
CA ILE A 10 36.07 -17.08 27.49
C ILE A 10 36.12 -16.21 26.23
N TYR A 11 36.98 -16.58 25.27
CA TYR A 11 37.11 -15.91 23.96
C TYR A 11 36.37 -16.66 22.84
N GLU A 12 35.58 -17.68 23.17
CA GLU A 12 34.76 -18.37 22.19
C GLU A 12 33.53 -17.53 21.87
N ASP A 13 33.61 -16.82 20.75
CA ASP A 13 32.64 -15.88 20.19
C ASP A 13 31.37 -16.58 19.64
N GLY A 14 30.99 -17.72 20.23
CA GLY A 14 29.95 -18.60 19.70
C GLY A 14 28.55 -17.97 19.70
N ASP A 15 28.23 -17.19 20.73
CA ASP A 15 26.91 -16.59 20.96
C ASP A 15 26.85 -15.08 20.61
N GLN A 16 27.98 -14.47 20.23
CA GLN A 16 28.04 -13.04 19.86
C GLN A 16 28.01 -12.81 18.34
N LYS A 17 27.98 -13.88 17.55
CA LYS A 17 27.87 -13.77 16.09
C LYS A 17 26.42 -13.48 15.70
N ASN A 18 26.23 -12.42 14.93
CA ASN A 18 24.97 -12.18 14.22
C ASN A 18 24.62 -13.42 13.38
N ALA A 19 23.36 -13.84 13.41
CA ALA A 19 22.89 -14.94 12.56
C ALA A 19 23.24 -14.66 11.09
N PRO A 20 23.67 -15.67 10.32
CA PRO A 20 23.98 -15.48 8.90
C PRO A 20 22.73 -15.01 8.15
N ALA A 21 22.92 -14.10 7.19
CA ALA A 21 21.82 -13.45 6.47
C ALA A 21 20.84 -14.45 5.81
N ASP A 22 21.33 -15.62 5.41
CA ASP A 22 20.53 -16.70 4.84
C ASP A 22 19.53 -17.27 5.86
N GLN A 23 19.91 -17.40 7.13
CA GLN A 23 19.01 -17.83 8.21
C GLN A 23 18.00 -16.76 8.62
N VAL A 24 18.31 -15.47 8.42
CA VAL A 24 17.39 -14.36 8.72
C VAL A 24 16.26 -14.29 7.69
N ASN A 25 16.53 -14.65 6.44
CA ASN A 25 15.54 -14.68 5.37
C ASN A 25 14.62 -15.91 5.43
N ASP A 26 15.15 -17.05 5.85
CA ASP A 26 14.40 -18.30 6.03
C ASP A 26 13.70 -18.42 7.40
N ALA A 27 13.96 -17.49 8.32
CA ALA A 27 13.20 -17.41 9.56
C ALA A 27 11.73 -17.11 9.23
N GLU A 28 10.81 -17.96 9.71
CA GLU A 28 9.38 -17.70 9.62
C GLU A 28 9.10 -16.33 10.27
N ARG A 29 8.91 -15.30 9.45
CA ARG A 29 8.52 -13.96 9.92
C ARG A 29 7.26 -14.16 10.73
N PHE A 30 7.37 -13.96 12.04
CA PHE A 30 6.33 -14.33 12.98
C PHE A 30 5.00 -13.69 12.58
N LYS A 31 4.14 -14.51 11.96
CA LYS A 31 2.70 -14.27 11.76
C LYS A 31 2.37 -12.95 11.06
N GLU A 32 2.80 -12.81 9.81
CA GLU A 32 2.10 -11.88 8.91
C GLU A 32 0.59 -12.22 8.94
N GLY A 33 -0.24 -11.22 9.22
CA GLY A 33 -1.69 -11.40 9.25
C GLY A 33 -2.15 -11.87 7.88
N LYS A 34 -2.87 -12.99 7.81
CA LYS A 34 -3.38 -13.48 6.52
C LYS A 34 -4.20 -12.37 5.85
N PRO A 35 -4.00 -12.10 4.56
CA PRO A 35 -4.85 -11.16 3.84
C PRO A 35 -6.31 -11.61 3.97
N ASN A 36 -7.21 -10.66 4.22
CA ASN A 36 -8.64 -10.90 4.48
C ASN A 36 -8.96 -11.71 5.75
N SER A 37 -8.06 -11.76 6.74
CA SER A 37 -8.38 -12.31 8.08
C SER A 37 -9.48 -11.54 8.82
N HIS A 38 -9.86 -10.36 8.32
CA HIS A 38 -10.98 -9.57 8.81
C HIS A 38 -12.20 -9.69 7.89
N LEU A 39 -12.71 -10.90 7.66
CA LEU A 39 -13.98 -11.08 6.95
C LEU A 39 -15.12 -10.46 7.76
N ALA A 40 -15.92 -9.60 7.14
CA ALA A 40 -17.12 -8.99 7.74
C ALA A 40 -18.11 -10.05 8.27
N LEU A 41 -18.19 -11.17 7.55
CA LEU A 41 -19.06 -12.31 7.85
C LEU A 41 -18.27 -13.50 8.43
N ASP A 42 -17.21 -13.25 9.21
CA ASP A 42 -16.48 -14.32 9.88
C ASP A 42 -17.43 -15.13 10.79
N SER A 43 -17.43 -16.44 10.59
CA SER A 43 -18.21 -17.39 11.38
C SER A 43 -17.68 -17.52 12.81
N LYS A 44 -16.41 -17.15 13.03
CA LYS A 44 -15.79 -17.08 14.36
C LYS A 44 -16.01 -15.74 15.06
N ASP A 45 -16.58 -14.75 14.38
CA ASP A 45 -16.91 -13.48 15.02
C ASP A 45 -18.14 -13.63 15.90
N SER A 46 -17.95 -13.38 17.21
CA SER A 46 -18.96 -13.47 18.27
C SER A 46 -19.97 -12.31 18.29
N ARG A 47 -19.81 -11.30 17.42
CA ARG A 47 -20.80 -10.23 17.27
C ARG A 47 -22.14 -10.76 16.78
N THR A 48 -23.23 -10.24 17.34
CA THR A 48 -24.59 -10.51 16.87
C THR A 48 -24.79 -10.02 15.44
N ILE A 49 -25.69 -10.66 14.67
CA ILE A 49 -26.01 -10.30 13.27
C ILE A 49 -26.34 -8.81 13.12
N ALA A 50 -27.15 -8.26 14.03
CA ALA A 50 -27.50 -6.83 14.03
C ALA A 50 -26.27 -5.92 14.17
N ASN A 51 -25.30 -6.29 15.01
CA ASN A 51 -24.07 -5.52 15.19
C ASN A 51 -23.12 -5.65 14.01
N LYS A 52 -23.11 -6.81 13.33
CA LYS A 52 -22.35 -6.99 12.08
C LYS A 52 -22.92 -6.10 10.98
N LEU A 53 -24.26 -6.09 10.82
CA LEU A 53 -24.93 -5.26 9.81
C LEU A 53 -24.68 -3.76 10.06
N ALA A 54 -24.92 -3.28 11.27
CA ALA A 54 -24.70 -1.88 11.62
C ALA A 54 -23.25 -1.42 11.41
N ARG A 55 -22.27 -2.32 11.60
CA ARG A 55 -20.87 -2.03 11.33
C ARG A 55 -20.59 -1.93 9.83
N GLU A 56 -21.14 -2.81 9.01
CA GLU A 56 -20.93 -2.74 7.56
C GLU A 56 -21.62 -1.51 6.94
N GLU A 57 -22.83 -1.15 7.39
CA GLU A 57 -23.48 0.11 7.01
C GLU A 57 -22.60 1.31 7.33
N GLN A 58 -22.06 1.38 8.55
CA GLN A 58 -21.08 2.42 8.91
C GLN A 58 -19.81 2.37 8.08
N ARG A 59 -19.40 1.20 7.59
CA ARG A 59 -18.18 1.05 6.78
C ARG A 59 -18.36 1.56 5.36
N GLU A 60 -19.55 1.36 4.78
CA GLU A 60 -19.92 1.94 3.48
C GLU A 60 -19.99 3.47 3.57
N GLU A 61 -20.57 4.00 4.65
CA GLU A 61 -20.61 5.44 4.92
C GLU A 61 -19.25 6.04 5.29
N GLN A 62 -18.35 5.21 5.83
CA GLN A 62 -16.94 5.53 6.10
C GLN A 62 -16.04 5.17 4.90
N SER A 63 -16.49 5.43 3.67
CA SER A 63 -15.50 5.85 2.66
C SER A 63 -14.80 7.06 3.28
N GLY A 64 -13.61 6.82 3.86
CA GLY A 64 -12.87 7.85 4.59
C GLY A 64 -12.69 9.10 3.72
N PRO A 65 -12.33 10.26 4.31
CA PRO A 65 -11.98 11.42 3.51
C PRO A 65 -11.04 10.96 2.41
N GLU A 66 -11.42 11.19 1.15
CA GLU A 66 -10.64 10.69 0.03
C GLU A 66 -9.20 11.15 0.20
N ASP A 67 -8.29 10.19 0.06
CA ASP A 67 -6.88 10.48 0.26
C ASP A 67 -6.51 11.65 -0.66
N ILE A 68 -5.75 12.61 -0.14
CA ILE A 68 -5.35 13.80 -0.92
C ILE A 68 -4.64 13.40 -2.21
N GLU A 69 -3.95 12.25 -2.20
CA GLU A 69 -3.32 11.67 -3.38
C GLU A 69 -4.34 11.11 -4.38
N ALA A 70 -5.44 10.51 -3.91
CA ALA A 70 -6.53 10.03 -4.77
C ALA A 70 -7.22 11.21 -5.48
N ILE A 71 -7.52 12.27 -4.74
CA ILE A 71 -8.08 13.51 -5.30
C ILE A 71 -7.13 14.13 -6.34
N GLN A 72 -5.83 14.16 -6.05
CA GLN A 72 -4.82 14.64 -7.01
C GLN A 72 -4.76 13.78 -8.27
N TYR A 73 -4.83 12.46 -8.13
CA TYR A 73 -4.79 11.51 -9.24
C TYR A 73 -6.01 11.63 -10.16
N GLU A 74 -7.19 11.85 -9.60
CA GLU A 74 -8.41 12.09 -10.37
C GLU A 74 -8.29 13.35 -11.24
N GLN A 75 -7.66 14.40 -10.72
CA GLN A 75 -7.43 15.65 -11.46
C GLN A 75 -6.40 15.46 -12.58
N ASP A 76 -5.18 15.01 -12.24
CA ASP A 76 -4.12 14.71 -13.20
C ASP A 76 -3.28 13.56 -12.68
N ALA A 77 -3.15 12.52 -13.51
CA ALA A 77 -2.48 11.27 -13.14
C ALA A 77 -1.00 11.48 -12.74
N THR A 78 -0.39 12.60 -13.15
CA THR A 78 0.99 12.97 -12.87
C THR A 78 1.16 13.82 -11.60
N LEU A 79 0.09 14.35 -11.02
CA LEU A 79 0.16 15.25 -9.86
C LEU A 79 0.71 14.61 -8.60
N PRO A 80 0.34 13.37 -8.21
CA PRO A 80 0.90 12.74 -7.02
C PRO A 80 2.44 12.63 -7.09
N ALA A 81 2.98 12.29 -8.26
CA ALA A 81 4.43 12.23 -8.43
C ALA A 81 5.08 13.62 -8.36
N LYS A 82 4.47 14.62 -9.00
CA LYS A 82 4.95 16.01 -9.00
C LYS A 82 4.89 16.64 -7.60
N SER A 83 3.83 16.39 -6.82
CA SER A 83 3.65 16.93 -5.47
C SER A 83 4.72 16.41 -4.51
N HIS A 84 5.16 15.17 -4.71
CA HIS A 84 6.30 14.57 -4.00
C HIS A 84 7.68 14.92 -4.58
N GLY A 85 7.75 15.77 -5.62
CA GLY A 85 9.02 16.17 -6.26
C GLY A 85 9.68 15.08 -7.12
N ASN A 86 8.95 14.00 -7.42
CA ASN A 86 9.41 12.88 -8.22
C ASN A 86 9.06 13.05 -9.69
N LYS A 87 9.75 12.32 -10.57
CA LYS A 87 9.36 12.22 -11.97
C LYS A 87 8.15 11.29 -12.10
N PRO A 88 7.08 11.68 -12.81
CA PRO A 88 5.94 10.81 -13.03
C PRO A 88 6.34 9.55 -13.81
N SER A 89 5.66 8.45 -13.53
CA SER A 89 5.89 7.19 -14.23
C SER A 89 5.47 7.30 -15.70
N ARG A 90 6.02 6.43 -16.55
CA ARG A 90 5.63 6.38 -17.96
C ARG A 90 4.13 6.10 -18.14
N GLY A 91 3.54 5.29 -17.27
CA GLY A 91 2.09 5.01 -17.27
C GLY A 91 1.27 6.27 -16.98
N ALA A 92 1.58 6.97 -15.88
CA ALA A 92 0.87 8.19 -15.51
C ALA A 92 0.92 9.28 -16.59
N VAL A 93 2.03 9.38 -17.33
CA VAL A 93 2.15 10.30 -18.46
C VAL A 93 1.23 9.90 -19.62
N ILE A 94 1.16 8.60 -19.94
CA ILE A 94 0.28 8.10 -21.01
C ILE A 94 -1.19 8.28 -20.62
N ASP A 95 -1.54 7.98 -19.37
CA ASP A 95 -2.90 8.13 -18.86
C ASP A 95 -3.38 9.60 -18.95
N GLN A 96 -2.49 10.55 -18.64
CA GLN A 96 -2.77 11.97 -18.77
C GLN A 96 -2.90 12.41 -20.24
N GLN A 97 -2.04 11.92 -21.13
CA GLN A 97 -2.12 12.20 -22.57
C GLN A 97 -3.44 11.69 -23.17
N LEU A 98 -3.84 10.47 -22.83
CA LEU A 98 -5.08 9.88 -23.32
C LEU A 98 -6.29 10.71 -22.88
N ARG A 99 -6.29 11.17 -21.62
CA ARG A 99 -7.35 12.02 -21.07
C ARG A 99 -7.44 13.36 -21.83
N GLU A 100 -6.30 13.98 -22.13
CA GLU A 100 -6.24 15.23 -22.90
C GLU A 100 -6.69 15.05 -24.35
N GLU A 101 -6.30 13.95 -25.00
CA GLU A 101 -6.74 13.59 -26.35
C GLU A 101 -8.26 13.34 -26.40
N ASP A 102 -8.81 12.61 -25.43
CA ASP A 102 -10.25 12.35 -25.31
C ASP A 102 -11.04 13.64 -25.08
N GLU A 103 -10.55 14.54 -24.23
CA GLU A 103 -11.17 15.86 -24.02
C GLU A 103 -11.17 16.73 -25.28
N GLN A 104 -10.08 16.70 -26.05
CA GLN A 104 -9.99 17.42 -27.33
C GLN A 104 -10.98 16.83 -28.34
N ALA A 105 -11.01 15.50 -28.48
CA ALA A 105 -11.95 14.82 -29.36
C ALA A 105 -13.42 15.11 -28.98
N LEU A 106 -13.74 15.20 -27.69
CA LEU A 106 -15.06 15.59 -27.20
C LEU A 106 -15.41 17.04 -27.54
N LYS A 107 -14.45 17.98 -27.43
CA LYS A 107 -14.64 19.38 -27.82
C LYS A 107 -14.88 19.51 -29.32
N ASP A 108 -14.08 18.82 -30.12
CA ASP A 108 -14.21 18.82 -31.58
C ASP A 108 -15.55 18.22 -32.02
N LYS A 109 -15.95 17.09 -31.41
CA LYS A 109 -17.26 16.47 -31.63
C LYS A 109 -18.43 17.35 -31.16
N GLY A 110 -18.27 18.07 -30.05
CA GLY A 110 -19.25 19.01 -29.53
C GLY A 110 -19.41 20.27 -30.39
N SER A 111 -18.37 20.64 -31.15
CA SER A 111 -18.43 21.74 -32.14
C SER A 111 -19.22 21.39 -33.40
N TRP A 112 -19.56 20.11 -33.60
CA TRP A 112 -20.34 19.62 -34.73
C TRP A 112 -21.84 19.69 -34.42
N GLY A 113 -22.40 20.91 -34.44
CA GLY A 113 -23.83 21.20 -34.29
C GLY A 113 -24.11 22.68 -34.56
N PRO A 114 -25.33 23.08 -35.00
CA PRO A 114 -25.60 24.47 -35.35
C PRO A 114 -25.43 25.37 -34.12
N THR A 115 -24.49 26.30 -34.19
CA THR A 115 -24.36 27.40 -33.22
C THR A 115 -25.61 28.27 -33.29
N GLN A 116 -26.38 28.33 -32.21
CA GLN A 116 -27.50 29.27 -32.04
C GLN A 116 -26.99 30.70 -31.82
#